data_AF-A0A9D7JRY6-F1
#
_entry.id   AF-A0A9D7JRY6-F1
#
_cell.length_a   1.000
_cell.length_b   1.000
_cell.length_c   1.000
_cell.angle_alpha   90.00
_cell.angle_beta   90.00
_cell.angle_gamma   90.00
#
_symmetry.space_group_name_H-M   'P 1'
#
loop_
_entity.id
_entity.type
_entity.pdbx_description
1 polymer ?
#
loop_
_entity_poly.entity_id
_entity_poly.type
_entity_poly.pdbx_seq_one_letter_code
_entity_poly.pdbx_strand_id
1 'polypeptide(L)'
;MIQHQTDFPELFRLDFEKRAEEELFNINKDPYCLHDISRDKKMQKVRIKLKSVLEKVLISQSDPRMTDHGDIFDSYPRFGLMRPFEGFKERGKYNEKYMNKN
;
A
#
# COMPACT_ATOMS: atom_id res chain seq x y z
N MET A 1 -25.10 -0.16 2.06
CA MET A 1 -25.12 1.17 2.71
C MET A 1 -24.48 0.99 4.07
N ILE A 2 -23.47 1.78 4.45
CA ILE A 2 -22.85 1.60 5.77
C ILE A 2 -23.79 2.21 6.82
N GLN A 3 -24.26 1.39 7.75
CA GLN A 3 -25.10 1.81 8.87
C GLN A 3 -24.20 2.29 10.02
N HIS A 4 -24.72 3.17 10.89
CA HIS A 4 -24.04 3.59 12.13
C HIS A 4 -22.71 4.37 11.96
N GLN A 5 -22.46 4.95 10.79
CA GLN A 5 -21.26 5.76 10.53
C GLN A 5 -21.06 6.88 11.57
N THR A 6 -22.15 7.50 12.02
CA THR A 6 -22.13 8.62 12.97
C THR A 6 -22.06 8.20 14.43
N ASP A 7 -22.30 6.91 14.73
CA ASP A 7 -22.40 6.43 16.10
C ASP A 7 -21.00 6.31 16.72
N PHE A 8 -20.00 5.99 15.89
CA PHE A 8 -18.59 5.92 16.27
C PHE A 8 -17.71 6.59 15.22
N PRO A 9 -17.76 7.93 15.09
CA PRO A 9 -17.16 8.64 13.97
C PRO A 9 -15.63 8.45 13.89
N GLU A 10 -14.94 8.37 15.03
CA GLU A 10 -13.49 8.14 15.06
C GLU A 10 -13.12 6.71 14.64
N LEU A 11 -13.85 5.70 15.12
CA LEU A 11 -13.62 4.31 14.72
C LEU A 11 -13.95 4.13 13.23
N PHE A 12 -15.06 4.73 12.78
CA PHE A 12 -15.42 4.74 11.38
C PHE A 12 -14.33 5.36 10.51
N ARG A 13 -13.77 6.50 10.94
CA ARG A 13 -12.67 7.18 10.25
C ARG A 13 -11.43 6.28 10.14
N LEU A 14 -11.05 5.61 11.24
CA LEU A 14 -9.88 4.74 11.25
C LEU A 14 -10.07 3.48 10.38
N ASP A 15 -11.27 2.93 10.36
CA ASP A 15 -11.56 1.64 9.70
C ASP A 15 -11.91 1.79 8.22
N PHE A 16 -12.61 2.85 7.82
CA PHE A 16 -13.23 2.95 6.49
C PHE A 16 -12.79 4.16 5.66
N GLU A 17 -12.33 5.25 6.27
CA GLU A 17 -11.90 6.41 5.51
C GLU A 17 -10.53 6.22 4.85
N LYS A 18 -10.26 7.05 3.85
CA LYS A 18 -8.97 7.04 3.15
C LYS A 18 -7.85 7.48 4.09
N ARG A 19 -6.73 6.76 4.04
CA ARG A 19 -5.53 7.08 4.79
C ARG A 19 -4.56 7.91 3.94
N ALA A 20 -3.64 8.58 4.62
CA ALA A 20 -2.52 9.23 3.95
C ALA A 20 -1.59 8.18 3.31
N GLU A 21 -0.77 8.62 2.36
CA GLU A 21 0.25 7.78 1.73
C GLU A 21 1.27 7.24 2.75
N GLU A 22 1.58 8.04 3.77
CA GLU A 22 2.50 7.69 4.85
C GLU A 22 1.81 7.88 6.19
N GLU A 23 2.00 6.93 7.10
CA GLU A 23 1.60 7.02 8.51
C GLU A 23 2.83 6.75 9.40
N LEU A 24 2.92 7.43 10.53
CA LEU A 24 3.99 7.25 11.51
C LEU A 24 3.37 7.15 12.90
N PHE A 25 3.78 6.15 13.68
CA PHE A 25 3.26 5.92 15.03
C PHE A 25 4.38 5.81 16.04
N ASN A 26 4.12 6.26 17.27
CA ASN A 26 5.01 6.02 18.41
C ASN A 26 4.45 4.86 19.23
N ILE A 27 4.86 3.64 18.93
CA ILE A 27 4.32 2.42 19.54
C ILE A 27 4.47 2.35 21.07
N ASN A 28 5.44 3.07 21.65
CA ASN A 28 5.60 3.12 23.11
C ASN A 28 4.51 3.96 23.79
N LYS A 29 3.97 4.95 23.08
CA LYS A 29 2.90 5.85 23.58
C LYS A 29 1.52 5.50 23.01
N ASP A 30 1.50 4.91 21.83
CA ASP A 30 0.31 4.53 21.07
C ASP A 30 0.50 3.10 20.52
N PRO A 31 0.38 2.08 21.38
CA PRO A 31 0.63 0.68 21.01
C PRO A 31 -0.37 0.13 20.00
N TYR A 32 -1.51 0.80 19.82
CA TYR A 32 -2.56 0.39 18.90
C TYR A 32 -2.52 1.15 17.57
N CYS A 33 -1.54 2.05 17.38
CA CYS A 33 -1.36 2.84 16.15
C CYS A 33 -2.64 3.58 15.71
N LEU A 34 -3.32 4.23 16.65
CA LEU A 34 -4.57 4.96 16.37
C LEU A 34 -4.32 6.44 16.03
N HIS A 35 -3.12 6.95 16.33
CA HIS A 35 -2.78 8.37 16.22
C HIS A 35 -1.59 8.57 15.27
N ASP A 36 -1.89 8.84 14.00
CA ASP A 36 -0.87 9.15 12.99
C ASP A 36 -0.17 10.48 13.30
N ILE A 37 1.12 10.41 13.60
CA ILE A 37 2.01 11.56 13.84
C ILE A 37 2.88 11.90 12.63
N SER A 38 2.60 11.34 11.45
CA SER A 38 3.36 11.60 10.22
C SER A 38 3.41 13.09 9.89
N ARG A 39 2.32 13.83 10.10
CA ARG A 39 2.21 15.26 9.76
C ARG A 39 2.84 16.19 10.78
N ASP A 40 3.32 15.69 11.92
CA ASP A 40 4.02 16.51 12.91
C ASP A 40 5.41 16.93 12.36
N LYS A 41 5.63 18.24 12.25
CA LYS A 41 6.91 18.82 11.82
C LYS A 41 8.09 18.34 12.68
N LYS A 42 7.88 18.09 13.97
CA LYS A 42 8.91 17.58 14.88
C LYS A 42 9.35 16.16 14.51
N MET A 43 8.48 15.38 13.88
CA MET A 43 8.73 13.99 13.49
C MET A 43 9.28 13.85 12.07
N GLN A 44 9.38 14.94 11.30
CA GLN A 44 9.84 14.92 9.91
C GLN A 44 11.19 14.20 9.73
N LYS A 45 12.18 14.51 10.58
CA LYS A 45 13.51 13.88 10.50
C LYS A 45 13.44 12.36 10.75
N VAL A 46 12.60 11.93 11.70
CA VAL A 46 12.41 10.51 12.01
C VAL A 46 11.70 9.80 10.86
N ARG A 47 10.62 10.40 10.33
CA ARG A 47 9.87 9.85 9.19
C ARG A 47 10.76 9.63 7.97
N ILE A 48 11.55 10.64 7.58
CA ILE A 48 12.48 10.55 6.44
C ILE A 48 13.52 9.44 6.67
N LYS A 49 14.06 9.35 7.89
CA LYS A 49 15.04 8.30 8.23
C LYS A 49 14.43 6.91 8.09
N LEU A 50 13.23 6.69 8.63
CA LEU A 50 12.55 5.39 8.58
C LEU A 50 12.15 5.02 7.14
N LYS A 51 11.65 5.99 6.35
CA LYS A 51 11.39 5.81 4.92
C LYS A 51 12.64 5.34 4.17
N SER A 52 13.77 6.01 4.39
CA SER A 52 15.03 5.62 3.76
C SER A 52 15.47 4.21 4.15
N VAL A 53 15.25 3.78 5.40
CA VAL A 53 15.54 2.40 5.84
C VAL A 53 14.63 1.41 5.11
N LEU A 54 13.32 1.68 5.07
CA LEU A 54 12.34 0.85 4.37
C LEU A 54 12.72 0.66 2.90
N GLU A 55 12.95 1.75 2.18
CA GLU A 55 13.30 1.72 0.75
C GLU A 55 14.60 0.94 0.50
N LYS A 56 15.64 1.17 1.31
CA LYS A 56 16.91 0.43 1.20
C LYS A 56 16.73 -1.07 1.38
N VAL A 57 15.94 -1.48 2.38
CA VAL A 57 15.67 -2.91 2.62
C VAL A 57 14.90 -3.51 1.45
N LEU A 58 13.83 -2.87 1.00
CA LEU A 58 13.02 -3.36 -0.13
C LEU A 58 13.83 -3.47 -1.42
N ILE A 59 14.67 -2.47 -1.73
CA ILE A 59 15.57 -2.52 -2.89
C ILE A 59 16.59 -3.66 -2.75
N SER A 60 17.18 -3.85 -1.55
CA SER A 60 18.14 -4.94 -1.32
C SER A 60 17.53 -6.34 -1.48
N GLN A 61 16.22 -6.45 -1.24
CA GLN A 61 15.44 -7.68 -1.45
C GLN A 61 14.92 -7.81 -2.88
N SER A 62 15.23 -6.84 -3.76
CA SER A 62 14.72 -6.78 -5.13
C SER A 62 13.19 -6.82 -5.19
N ASP A 63 12.51 -6.09 -4.29
CA ASP A 63 11.06 -5.95 -4.33
C ASP A 63 10.63 -5.31 -5.66
N PRO A 64 9.80 -5.98 -6.49
CA PRO A 64 9.42 -5.48 -7.81
C PRO A 64 8.75 -4.11 -7.79
N ARG A 65 8.07 -3.75 -6.69
CA ARG A 65 7.41 -2.45 -6.52
C ARG A 65 8.41 -1.30 -6.39
N MET A 66 9.67 -1.59 -6.03
CA MET A 66 10.74 -0.60 -5.91
C MET A 66 11.61 -0.50 -7.16
N THR A 67 11.49 -1.42 -8.12
CA THR A 67 12.43 -1.55 -9.25
C THR A 67 11.75 -1.49 -10.61
N ASP A 68 10.70 -0.70 -10.79
CA ASP A 68 9.93 -0.55 -12.05
C ASP A 68 9.30 -1.84 -12.62
N HIS A 69 9.13 -2.87 -11.78
CA HIS A 69 8.47 -4.13 -12.14
C HIS A 69 7.18 -4.35 -11.34
N GLY A 70 6.63 -3.29 -10.71
CA GLY A 70 5.45 -3.37 -9.85
C GLY A 70 4.17 -3.77 -10.58
N ASP A 71 4.10 -3.54 -11.89
CA ASP A 71 2.95 -3.94 -12.71
C ASP A 71 2.79 -5.46 -12.85
N ILE A 72 3.79 -6.26 -12.42
CA ILE A 72 3.69 -7.73 -12.35
C ILE A 72 2.55 -8.21 -11.44
N PHE A 73 2.23 -7.46 -10.37
CA PHE A 73 1.18 -7.86 -9.43
C PHE A 73 -0.21 -7.81 -10.06
N ASP A 74 -0.40 -6.97 -11.08
CA ASP A 74 -1.64 -6.87 -11.84
C ASP A 74 -1.65 -7.76 -13.09
N SER A 75 -0.54 -8.44 -13.40
CA SER A 75 -0.37 -9.18 -14.65
C SER A 75 -0.77 -10.66 -14.62
N TYR A 76 -1.21 -11.17 -13.46
CA TYR A 76 -1.60 -12.58 -13.30
C TYR A 76 -2.91 -12.91 -14.04
N PRO A 77 -3.06 -14.13 -14.57
CA PRO A 77 -4.29 -14.55 -15.26
C PRO A 77 -5.49 -14.44 -14.32
N ARG A 78 -6.50 -13.70 -14.74
CA ARG A 78 -7.78 -13.62 -14.04
C ARG A 78 -8.84 -14.40 -14.81
N PHE A 79 -9.67 -15.12 -14.08
CA PHE A 79 -10.75 -15.93 -14.64
C PHE A 79 -12.15 -15.32 -14.44
N GLY A 80 -12.26 -14.27 -13.61
CA GLY A 80 -13.49 -13.50 -13.41
C GLY A 80 -13.60 -12.28 -14.33
N LEU A 81 -14.73 -11.56 -14.23
CA LEU A 81 -14.91 -10.26 -14.89
C LEU A 81 -13.89 -9.25 -14.35
N MET A 82 -13.27 -8.50 -15.25
CA MET A 82 -12.30 -7.46 -14.90
C MET A 82 -12.95 -6.09 -14.95
N ARG A 83 -12.62 -5.26 -13.97
CA ARG A 83 -12.96 -3.82 -13.99
C ARG A 83 -12.20 -3.14 -15.13
N PRO A 84 -12.75 -2.07 -15.74
CA PRO A 84 -12.14 -1.39 -16.88
C PRO A 84 -10.99 -0.45 -16.47
N PHE A 85 -9.98 -0.96 -15.77
CA PHE A 85 -8.76 -0.20 -15.40
C PHE A 85 -7.64 -0.43 -16.40
N GLU A 86 -6.72 0.49 -16.64
CA GLU A 86 -5.62 0.25 -17.58
C GLU A 86 -4.72 -0.96 -17.20
N GLY A 87 -4.05 -1.58 -18.17
CA GLY A 87 -3.13 -2.71 -17.97
C GLY A 87 -3.49 -4.01 -18.70
N PHE A 88 -2.75 -5.08 -18.41
CA PHE A 88 -2.93 -6.42 -19.02
C PHE A 88 -4.26 -7.06 -18.58
N LYS A 89 -5.07 -7.55 -19.52
CA LYS A 89 -6.44 -8.04 -19.29
C LYS A 89 -6.81 -9.29 -20.09
N GLU A 90 -5.84 -10.10 -20.49
CA GLU A 90 -6.19 -11.33 -21.19
C GLU A 90 -6.66 -12.39 -20.21
N ARG A 91 -7.95 -12.74 -20.31
CA ARG A 91 -8.58 -13.72 -19.43
C ARG A 91 -7.89 -15.08 -19.59
N GLY A 92 -7.50 -15.68 -18.46
CA GLY A 92 -6.89 -17.02 -18.44
C GLY A 92 -5.51 -17.13 -19.07
N LYS A 93 -4.84 -16.01 -19.40
CA LYS A 93 -3.49 -16.01 -19.94
C LYS A 93 -2.52 -15.27 -19.02
N TYR A 94 -1.29 -15.76 -18.96
CA TYR A 94 -0.20 -15.07 -18.29
C TYR A 94 0.30 -13.92 -19.18
N ASN A 95 0.73 -12.82 -18.55
CA ASN A 95 1.36 -11.72 -19.29
C ASN A 95 2.73 -12.15 -19.83
N GLU A 96 2.87 -12.15 -21.15
CA GLU A 96 4.08 -12.55 -21.86
C GLU A 96 5.32 -11.74 -21.45
N LYS A 97 5.14 -10.50 -20.97
CA LYS A 97 6.23 -9.66 -20.42
C LYS A 97 7.02 -10.36 -19.32
N TYR A 98 6.37 -11.23 -18.53
CA TYR A 98 6.96 -11.90 -17.37
C TYR A 98 7.12 -13.41 -17.54
N MET A 99 6.83 -13.93 -18.73
CA MET A 99 7.09 -15.33 -19.02
C MET A 99 8.58 -15.51 -19.32
N ASN A 100 9.22 -16.47 -18.64
CA ASN A 100 10.60 -16.83 -18.96
C ASN A 100 10.67 -17.33 -20.40
N LYS A 101 11.41 -16.62 -21.24
CA LYS A 101 11.77 -17.09 -22.59
C LYS A 101 13.02 -17.96 -22.42
N ASN A 102 12.83 -19.27 -22.48
CA ASN A 102 13.93 -20.22 -22.61
C ASN A 102 14.69 -19.99 -23.92
#